data_AF-A0A9Q8PLK9-F1
#
_entry.id   AF-A0A9Q8PLK9-F1
#
_cell.length_a   1.000
_cell.length_b   1.000
_cell.length_c   1.000
_cell.angle_alpha   90.00
_cell.angle_beta   90.00
_cell.angle_gamma   90.00
#
_symmetry.space_group_name_H-M   'P 1'
#
loop_
_entity.id
_entity.type
_entity.pdbx_description
1 polymer ?
#
loop_
_entity_poly.entity_id
_entity_poly.type
_entity_poly.pdbx_seq_one_letter_code
_entity_poly.pdbx_strand_id
1 'polypeptide(L)'
;MMSDDHDDSLFAIEVDTDDYAETAAGDTPSVPRTFQSEADYQAQKASYRAKIDTGNNLDALYRAVPYLRPSAPDANELENEECAESQELKKKIVLGKKDVMLLGYALGEMYYERRYQEIIELCERVEEVCLVEGDKKLGEALGRWRERCKSRMSSEVATAGRG
;
A
#
# COMPACT_ATOMS: atom_id res chain seq x y z
N MET A 1 67.60 0.17 2.51
CA MET A 1 67.48 0.78 3.85
C MET A 1 66.45 1.90 3.71
N MET A 2 65.37 1.84 4.48
CA MET A 2 64.24 2.76 4.47
C MET A 2 64.64 4.17 4.93
N SER A 3 63.95 5.20 4.44
CA SER A 3 63.46 6.32 5.27
C SER A 3 62.30 6.98 4.51
N ASP A 4 61.09 6.77 5.03
CA ASP A 4 59.91 7.62 4.93
C ASP A 4 60.26 9.09 5.26
N ASP A 5 59.60 10.03 4.58
CA ASP A 5 58.92 11.15 5.26
C ASP A 5 57.90 11.75 4.28
N HIS A 6 56.63 11.44 4.53
CA HIS A 6 55.45 12.05 3.93
C HIS A 6 54.97 13.18 4.84
N ASP A 7 54.26 14.13 4.22
CA ASP A 7 53.30 15.05 4.85
C ASP A 7 53.86 16.21 5.69
N ASP A 8 54.01 17.39 5.09
CA ASP A 8 53.66 18.66 5.76
C ASP A 8 53.46 19.86 4.80
N SER A 9 52.78 19.66 3.67
CA SER A 9 52.48 20.76 2.73
C SER A 9 51.11 20.66 2.07
N LEU A 10 50.17 19.94 2.70
CA LEU A 10 48.77 19.86 2.26
C LEU A 10 47.79 20.50 3.26
N PHE A 11 48.31 21.04 4.37
CA PHE A 11 47.52 21.74 5.41
C PHE A 11 47.88 23.23 5.56
N ALA A 12 48.68 23.79 4.66
CA ALA A 12 48.99 25.21 4.63
C ALA A 12 47.86 25.99 3.94
N ILE A 13 46.70 26.08 4.60
CA ILE A 13 45.67 27.06 4.27
C ILE A 13 45.99 28.30 5.12
N GLU A 14 46.59 29.30 4.49
CA GLU A 14 46.77 30.62 5.11
C GLU A 14 45.40 31.29 5.21
N VAL A 15 44.86 31.36 6.43
CA VAL A 15 43.67 32.14 6.76
C VAL A 15 44.13 33.56 7.07
N ASP A 16 43.91 34.48 6.14
CA ASP A 16 44.13 35.91 6.35
C ASP A 16 43.15 36.43 7.42
N THR A 17 43.68 36.96 8.52
CA THR A 17 42.89 37.34 9.69
C THR A 17 42.23 38.72 9.58
N ASP A 18 42.45 39.45 8.49
CA ASP A 18 41.90 40.79 8.28
C ASP A 18 40.51 40.81 7.61
N ASP A 19 40.01 39.68 7.09
CA ASP A 19 38.65 39.57 6.51
C ASP A 19 37.58 39.10 7.52
N TYR A 20 37.90 39.11 8.82
CA TYR A 20 36.94 38.71 9.87
C TYR A 20 36.20 39.90 10.48
N ALA A 21 36.68 41.13 10.28
CA ALA A 21 36.08 42.32 10.88
C ALA A 21 34.93 42.93 10.07
N GLU A 22 34.77 42.58 8.79
CA GLU A 22 33.76 43.18 7.90
C GLU A 22 32.56 42.26 7.59
N THR A 23 32.24 41.30 8.46
CA THR A 23 30.99 40.52 8.36
C THR A 23 30.11 40.60 9.61
N ALA A 24 30.50 41.39 10.61
CA ALA A 24 29.76 41.61 11.85
C ALA A 24 28.62 42.64 11.72
N ALA A 25 27.97 42.74 10.56
CA ALA A 25 26.82 43.62 10.32
C ALA A 25 25.77 42.92 9.45
N GLY A 26 25.30 41.77 9.92
CA GLY A 26 24.18 41.05 9.32
C GLY A 26 23.50 40.21 10.38
N ASP A 27 22.69 40.85 11.21
CA ASP A 27 21.79 40.22 12.20
C ASP A 27 20.63 39.48 11.49
N THR A 28 20.97 38.61 10.55
CA THR A 28 20.05 37.60 10.03
C THR A 28 20.16 36.41 10.97
N PRO A 29 19.09 36.07 11.74
CA PRO A 29 19.13 34.89 12.57
C PRO A 29 19.40 33.68 11.67
N SER A 30 20.56 33.06 11.87
CA SER A 30 20.91 31.79 11.23
C SER A 30 19.97 30.73 11.79
N VAL A 31 18.80 30.58 11.16
CA VAL A 31 17.84 29.54 11.50
C VAL A 31 18.53 28.21 11.15
N PRO A 32 18.84 27.36 12.14
CA PRO A 32 19.50 26.11 11.85
C PRO A 32 18.61 25.27 10.95
N ARG A 33 19.17 24.72 9.87
CA ARG A 33 18.44 23.96 8.84
C ARG A 33 17.59 22.79 9.39
N THR A 34 17.84 22.35 10.62
CA THR A 34 17.17 21.22 11.29
C THR A 34 16.57 21.53 12.66
N PHE A 35 16.61 22.78 13.15
CA PHE A 35 16.04 23.08 14.46
C PHE A 35 14.64 23.66 14.30
N GLN A 36 13.64 22.78 14.35
CA GLN A 36 12.31 23.18 14.79
C GLN A 36 12.43 23.60 16.26
N SER A 37 11.90 24.76 16.65
CA SER A 37 11.90 25.14 18.05
C SER A 37 11.07 24.14 18.88
N GLU A 38 11.32 24.03 20.18
CA GLU A 38 10.48 23.23 21.08
C GLU A 38 9.00 23.66 20.97
N ALA A 39 8.75 24.96 20.81
CA ALA A 39 7.41 25.51 20.62
C ALA A 39 6.75 24.99 19.32
N ASP A 40 7.50 24.91 18.21
CA ASP A 40 7.00 24.36 16.94
C ASP A 40 6.71 22.86 17.05
N TYR A 41 7.58 22.10 17.75
CA TYR A 41 7.35 20.69 18.01
C TYR A 41 6.09 20.46 18.84
N GLN A 42 5.90 21.24 19.91
CA GLN A 42 4.69 21.16 20.73
C GLN A 42 3.44 21.54 19.93
N ALA A 43 3.52 22.55 19.06
CA ALA A 43 2.42 22.94 18.18
C ALA A 43 2.07 21.82 17.16
N GLN A 44 3.08 21.18 16.56
CA GLN A 44 2.88 20.05 15.65
C GLN A 44 2.33 18.84 16.39
N LYS A 45 2.84 18.53 17.58
CA LYS A 45 2.36 17.44 18.43
C LYS A 45 0.91 17.66 18.87
N ALA A 46 0.54 18.88 19.25
CA ALA A 46 -0.83 19.25 19.60
C ALA A 46 -1.77 19.16 18.38
N SER A 47 -1.27 19.47 17.19
CA SER A 47 -2.04 19.40 15.93
C SER A 47 -2.03 18.01 15.30
N TYR A 48 -1.13 17.12 15.74
CA TYR A 48 -0.98 15.80 15.16
C TYR A 48 -2.17 14.91 15.52
N ARG A 49 -2.89 14.47 14.48
CA ARG A 49 -3.81 13.34 14.57
C ARG A 49 -3.30 12.19 13.72
N ALA A 50 -2.99 11.07 14.37
CA ALA A 50 -2.74 9.83 13.67
C ALA A 50 -3.98 9.44 12.86
N LYS A 51 -3.78 9.08 11.59
CA LYS A 51 -4.82 8.45 10.79
C LYS A 51 -4.97 7.02 11.30
N ILE A 52 -6.04 6.78 12.05
CA ILE A 52 -6.39 5.43 12.50
C ILE A 52 -7.25 4.82 11.39
N ASP A 53 -6.77 3.73 10.80
CA ASP A 53 -7.60 2.89 9.95
C ASP A 53 -8.51 2.06 10.87
N THR A 54 -9.82 2.31 10.80
CA THR A 54 -10.84 1.60 11.58
C THR A 54 -11.12 0.19 11.03
N GLY A 55 -10.46 -0.19 9.93
CA GLY A 55 -10.69 -1.43 9.22
C GLY A 55 -11.96 -1.40 8.38
N ASN A 56 -12.48 -2.58 8.04
CA ASN A 56 -13.63 -2.78 7.15
C ASN A 56 -13.33 -2.40 5.69
N ASN A 57 -12.11 -2.73 5.26
CA ASN A 57 -11.62 -2.49 3.92
C ASN A 57 -12.44 -3.26 2.86
N LEU A 58 -13.04 -4.40 3.25
CA LEU A 58 -13.92 -5.19 2.39
C LEU A 58 -15.22 -4.46 2.04
N ASP A 59 -15.88 -3.80 3.00
CA ASP A 59 -17.10 -3.03 2.72
C ASP A 59 -16.78 -1.79 1.86
N ALA A 60 -15.65 -1.13 2.14
CA ALA A 60 -15.15 -0.04 1.29
C ALA A 60 -14.91 -0.51 -0.16
N LEU A 61 -14.34 -1.71 -0.34
CA LEU A 61 -14.16 -2.32 -1.65
C LEU A 61 -15.50 -2.57 -2.35
N TYR A 62 -16.50 -3.09 -1.64
CA TYR A 62 -17.84 -3.30 -2.23
C TYR A 62 -18.58 -2.01 -2.54
N ARG A 63 -18.31 -0.91 -1.82
CA ARG A 63 -18.84 0.41 -2.19
C ARG A 63 -18.17 0.97 -3.45
N ALA A 64 -16.86 0.80 -3.58
CA ALA A 64 -16.10 1.27 -4.73
C ALA A 64 -16.37 0.42 -5.98
N VAL A 65 -16.49 -0.90 -5.80
CA VAL A 65 -16.72 -1.88 -6.85
C VAL A 65 -17.88 -2.81 -6.46
N PRO A 66 -19.14 -2.35 -6.65
CA PRO A 66 -20.34 -3.11 -6.26
C PRO A 66 -20.45 -4.49 -6.93
N TYR A 67 -19.89 -4.64 -8.13
CA TYR A 67 -19.90 -5.88 -8.89
C TYR A 67 -19.13 -7.04 -8.23
N LEU A 68 -18.25 -6.75 -7.26
CA LEU A 68 -17.53 -7.78 -6.50
C LEU A 68 -18.33 -8.29 -5.29
N ARG A 69 -19.53 -7.76 -5.03
CA ARG A 69 -20.35 -8.18 -3.88
C ARG A 69 -20.86 -9.62 -4.05
N PRO A 70 -20.94 -10.45 -2.98
CA PRO A 70 -21.37 -11.86 -3.10
C PRO A 70 -22.86 -12.08 -3.39
N SER A 71 -23.64 -11.04 -3.66
CA SER A 71 -25.08 -11.17 -3.89
C SER A 71 -25.31 -11.71 -5.30
N ALA A 72 -25.67 -12.98 -5.44
CA ALA A 72 -26.73 -13.32 -6.38
C ALA A 72 -28.05 -12.79 -5.76
N PRO A 73 -28.99 -12.22 -6.52
CA PRO A 73 -29.55 -12.78 -7.73
C PRO A 73 -28.70 -12.46 -8.94
N ASP A 74 -28.90 -13.21 -10.01
CA ASP A 74 -28.55 -12.79 -11.37
C ASP A 74 -28.83 -11.29 -11.57
N ALA A 75 -28.17 -10.68 -12.54
CA ALA A 75 -28.54 -9.38 -13.08
C ALA A 75 -29.91 -9.45 -13.81
N ASN A 76 -30.91 -10.06 -13.18
CA ASN A 76 -32.24 -10.37 -13.67
C ASN A 76 -33.29 -10.35 -12.54
N GLU A 77 -33.18 -9.40 -11.61
CA GLU A 77 -34.32 -8.93 -10.79
C GLU A 77 -34.59 -7.44 -11.05
N LEU A 78 -34.55 -7.07 -12.33
CA LEU A 78 -35.42 -6.02 -12.87
C LEU A 78 -36.22 -6.70 -13.98
N GLU A 79 -37.30 -7.33 -13.53
CA GLU A 79 -38.28 -8.09 -14.31
C GLU A 79 -38.61 -7.40 -15.65
N ASN A 80 -38.24 -8.02 -16.76
CA ASN A 80 -39.15 -8.11 -17.91
C ASN A 80 -38.80 -9.30 -18.82
N GLU A 81 -39.85 -9.86 -19.37
CA GLU A 81 -40.02 -11.21 -19.89
C GLU A 81 -39.21 -11.55 -21.16
N GLU A 82 -39.03 -12.87 -21.35
CA GLU A 82 -38.78 -13.61 -22.60
C GLU A 82 -37.34 -14.09 -22.98
N CYS A 83 -37.26 -15.42 -23.11
CA CYS A 83 -36.64 -16.17 -24.21
C CYS A 83 -35.11 -16.20 -24.38
N ALA A 84 -34.56 -17.41 -24.16
CA ALA A 84 -33.54 -18.10 -24.94
C ALA A 84 -32.24 -17.38 -25.37
N GLU A 85 -31.14 -18.01 -24.96
CA GLU A 85 -29.93 -18.22 -25.75
C GLU A 85 -29.01 -17.02 -25.99
N SER A 86 -27.71 -17.32 -25.90
CA SER A 86 -26.55 -16.48 -26.21
C SER A 86 -25.88 -15.85 -25.00
N GLN A 87 -24.76 -16.50 -24.66
CA GLN A 87 -23.57 -15.94 -24.04
C GLN A 87 -23.24 -14.56 -24.63
N GLU A 88 -23.84 -13.50 -24.11
CA GLU A 88 -23.45 -12.14 -24.42
C GLU A 88 -22.15 -11.81 -23.68
N LEU A 89 -21.16 -11.39 -24.46
CA LEU A 89 -19.81 -11.01 -24.06
C LEU A 89 -19.82 -10.13 -22.80
N LYS A 90 -19.61 -10.73 -21.61
CA LYS A 90 -19.34 -9.99 -20.37
C LYS A 90 -18.14 -9.10 -20.63
N LYS A 91 -18.38 -7.81 -20.87
CA LYS A 91 -17.31 -6.80 -20.98
C LYS A 91 -16.64 -6.72 -19.62
N LYS A 92 -15.55 -7.47 -19.46
CA LYS A 92 -14.79 -7.53 -18.22
C LYS A 92 -14.38 -6.10 -17.82
N ILE A 93 -14.61 -5.72 -16.58
CA ILE A 93 -14.41 -4.35 -16.09
C ILE A 93 -12.93 -4.15 -15.74
N VAL A 94 -12.32 -3.06 -16.21
CA VAL A 94 -10.94 -2.72 -15.80
C VAL A 94 -10.98 -2.06 -14.42
N LEU A 95 -10.30 -2.65 -13.43
CA LEU A 95 -10.16 -2.05 -12.10
C LEU A 95 -9.20 -0.85 -12.15
N GLY A 96 -9.58 0.24 -11.48
CA GLY A 96 -8.70 1.38 -11.31
C GLY A 96 -7.56 1.07 -10.33
N LYS A 97 -6.45 1.82 -10.41
CA LYS A 97 -5.30 1.67 -9.49
C LYS A 97 -5.71 1.76 -8.01
N LYS A 98 -6.66 2.64 -7.69
CA LYS A 98 -7.18 2.80 -6.32
C LYS A 98 -7.94 1.55 -5.87
N ASP A 99 -8.75 0.98 -6.74
CA ASP A 99 -9.55 -0.21 -6.46
C ASP A 99 -8.64 -1.44 -6.29
N VAL A 100 -7.58 -1.55 -7.09
CA VAL A 100 -6.55 -2.58 -6.94
C VAL A 100 -5.83 -2.46 -5.59
N MET A 101 -5.48 -1.25 -5.17
CA MET A 101 -4.88 -1.04 -3.84
C MET A 101 -5.86 -1.41 -2.73
N LEU A 102 -7.12 -0.99 -2.84
CA LEU A 102 -8.18 -1.30 -1.88
C LEU A 102 -8.46 -2.79 -1.77
N LEU A 103 -8.46 -3.50 -2.90
CA LEU A 103 -8.54 -4.96 -2.95
C LEU A 103 -7.37 -5.59 -2.18
N GLY A 104 -6.15 -5.08 -2.36
CA GLY A 104 -4.98 -5.52 -1.60
C GLY A 104 -5.13 -5.32 -0.09
N TYR A 105 -5.65 -4.18 0.34
CA TYR A 105 -5.91 -3.90 1.77
C TYR A 105 -6.98 -4.83 2.34
N ALA A 106 -8.10 -5.03 1.62
CA ALA A 106 -9.15 -5.94 2.02
C ALA A 106 -8.65 -7.39 2.13
N LEU A 107 -7.88 -7.87 1.16
CA LEU A 107 -7.26 -9.19 1.19
C LEU A 107 -6.29 -9.35 2.38
N GLY A 108 -5.51 -8.31 2.67
CA GLY A 108 -4.58 -8.29 3.82
C GLY A 108 -5.31 -8.35 5.17
N GLU A 109 -6.39 -7.57 5.32
CA GLU A 109 -7.25 -7.56 6.51
C GLU A 109 -7.90 -8.95 6.72
N MET A 110 -8.54 -9.49 5.69
CA MET A 110 -9.15 -10.83 5.76
C MET A 110 -8.11 -11.93 6.05
N TYR A 111 -6.87 -11.76 5.57
CA TYR A 111 -5.81 -12.75 5.80
C TYR A 111 -5.38 -12.74 7.27
N TYR A 112 -5.30 -11.55 7.89
CA TYR A 112 -5.05 -11.42 9.32
C TYR A 112 -6.19 -12.02 10.16
N GLU A 113 -7.44 -11.84 9.72
CA GLU A 113 -8.64 -12.46 10.32
C GLU A 113 -8.76 -13.97 10.06
N ARG A 114 -7.82 -14.58 9.31
CA ARG A 114 -7.81 -16.00 8.92
C ARG A 114 -8.99 -16.43 8.06
N ARG A 115 -9.63 -15.49 7.36
CA ARG A 115 -10.76 -15.73 6.44
C ARG A 115 -10.26 -16.19 5.07
N TYR A 116 -9.48 -17.27 5.05
CA TYR A 116 -8.77 -17.75 3.86
C TYR A 116 -9.71 -18.24 2.74
N GLN A 117 -10.85 -18.83 3.10
CA GLN A 117 -11.88 -19.27 2.16
C GLN A 117 -12.46 -18.08 1.40
N GLU A 118 -12.88 -17.04 2.12
CA GLU A 118 -13.50 -15.84 1.56
C GLU A 118 -12.51 -15.05 0.66
N ILE A 119 -11.21 -15.09 1.00
CA ILE A 119 -10.16 -14.55 0.14
C ILE A 119 -10.12 -15.27 -1.22
N ILE A 120 -10.18 -16.60 -1.22
CA ILE A 120 -10.14 -17.38 -2.46
C ILE A 120 -11.36 -17.04 -3.33
N GLU A 121 -12.55 -17.01 -2.74
CA GLU A 121 -13.80 -16.66 -3.42
C GLU A 121 -13.80 -15.22 -3.95
N LEU A 122 -13.21 -14.26 -3.22
CA LEU A 122 -13.06 -12.90 -3.71
C LEU A 122 -12.10 -12.84 -4.90
N CYS A 123 -10.95 -13.52 -4.84
CA CYS A 123 -9.98 -13.56 -5.94
C CYS A 123 -10.59 -14.15 -7.22
N GLU A 124 -11.36 -15.24 -7.11
CA GLU A 124 -12.03 -15.88 -8.25
C GLU A 124 -13.07 -14.96 -8.90
N ARG A 125 -13.86 -14.24 -8.08
CA ARG A 125 -14.82 -13.26 -8.60
C ARG A 125 -14.14 -12.08 -9.28
N VAL A 126 -13.01 -11.61 -8.78
CA VAL A 126 -12.23 -10.57 -9.45
C VAL A 126 -11.72 -11.07 -10.80
N GLU A 127 -11.25 -12.31 -10.89
CA GLU A 127 -10.82 -12.92 -12.17
C GLU A 127 -11.98 -13.08 -13.17
N GLU A 128 -13.20 -13.37 -12.69
CA GLU A 128 -14.38 -13.52 -13.55
C GLU A 128 -14.95 -12.18 -14.02
N VAL A 129 -15.09 -11.21 -13.11
CA VAL A 129 -15.79 -9.94 -13.35
C VAL A 129 -14.87 -8.88 -13.95
N CYS A 130 -13.58 -8.91 -13.60
CA CYS A 130 -12.62 -7.88 -14.01
C CYS A 130 -11.71 -8.33 -15.15
N LEU A 131 -11.31 -7.39 -16.02
CA LEU A 131 -10.39 -7.66 -17.12
C LEU A 131 -8.96 -7.74 -16.57
N VAL A 132 -8.59 -8.90 -16.05
CA VAL A 132 -7.24 -9.13 -15.52
C VAL A 132 -6.21 -9.32 -16.66
N GLU A 133 -6.64 -9.62 -17.89
CA GLU A 133 -5.76 -9.88 -19.04
C GLU A 133 -4.88 -8.68 -19.44
N GLY A 134 -5.31 -7.45 -19.14
CA GLY A 134 -4.50 -6.24 -19.35
C GLY A 134 -3.48 -5.97 -18.24
N ASP A 135 -3.70 -6.51 -17.04
CA ASP A 135 -2.85 -6.28 -15.86
C ASP A 135 -2.33 -7.61 -15.29
N LYS A 136 -1.32 -8.16 -15.98
CA LYS A 136 -0.65 -9.41 -15.60
C LYS A 136 -0.20 -9.44 -14.14
N LYS A 137 0.19 -8.29 -13.59
CA LYS A 137 0.66 -8.17 -12.20
C LYS A 137 -0.47 -8.43 -11.20
N LEU A 138 -1.69 -7.97 -11.52
CA LEU A 138 -2.86 -8.22 -10.69
C LEU A 138 -3.21 -9.72 -10.69
N GLY A 139 -3.24 -10.35 -11.86
CA GLY A 139 -3.51 -11.79 -11.97
C GLY A 139 -2.48 -12.65 -11.23
N GLU A 140 -1.19 -12.35 -11.39
CA GLU A 140 -0.12 -13.01 -10.63
C GLU A 140 -0.23 -12.78 -9.11
N ALA A 141 -0.68 -11.59 -8.69
CA ALA A 141 -0.91 -11.31 -7.28
C ALA A 141 -2.09 -12.12 -6.71
N LEU A 142 -3.22 -12.20 -7.43
CA LEU A 142 -4.38 -12.98 -7.03
C LEU A 142 -4.06 -14.49 -6.96
N GLY A 143 -3.31 -15.00 -7.93
CA GLY A 143 -2.82 -16.38 -7.92
C GLY A 143 -1.98 -16.71 -6.68
N ARG A 144 -1.02 -15.83 -6.34
CA ARG A 144 -0.21 -15.97 -5.11
C ARG A 144 -1.05 -15.93 -3.84
N TRP A 145 -2.06 -15.06 -3.78
CA TRP A 145 -2.99 -15.01 -2.64
C TRP A 145 -3.77 -16.30 -2.48
N ARG A 146 -4.33 -16.84 -3.58
CA ARG A 146 -5.07 -18.12 -3.57
C ARG A 146 -4.19 -19.28 -3.11
N GLU A 147 -2.97 -19.39 -3.65
CA GLU A 147 -2.03 -20.45 -3.27
C GLU A 147 -1.62 -20.36 -1.79
N ARG A 148 -1.31 -19.14 -1.32
CA ARG A 148 -0.97 -18.87 0.08
C ARG A 148 -2.12 -19.24 1.01
N CYS A 149 -3.35 -18.87 0.67
CA CYS A 149 -4.54 -19.18 1.48
C CYS A 149 -4.82 -20.68 1.51
N LYS A 150 -4.75 -21.38 0.37
CA LYS A 150 -4.89 -22.85 0.29
C LYS A 150 -3.86 -23.59 1.15
N SER A 151 -2.62 -23.10 1.15
CA SER A 151 -1.53 -23.65 1.96
C SER A 151 -1.78 -23.44 3.45
N ARG A 152 -2.25 -22.24 3.84
CA ARG A 152 -2.58 -21.92 5.24
C ARG A 152 -3.76 -22.74 5.75
N MET A 153 -4.83 -22.87 4.98
CA MET A 153 -5.98 -23.71 5.34
C MET A 153 -5.58 -25.18 5.54
N SER A 154 -4.80 -25.75 4.61
CA SER A 154 -4.28 -27.11 4.75
C SER A 154 -3.44 -27.28 6.02
N SER A 155 -2.64 -26.27 6.37
CA SER A 155 -1.84 -26.29 7.60
C SER A 155 -2.67 -26.17 8.88
N GLU A 156 -3.73 -25.36 8.87
CA GLU A 156 -4.62 -25.19 10.03
C GLU A 156 -5.45 -26.44 10.29
N VAL A 157 -6.00 -27.05 9.23
CA VAL A 157 -6.73 -28.31 9.34
C VAL A 157 -5.84 -29.43 9.88
N ALA A 158 -4.57 -29.49 9.44
CA ALA A 158 -3.60 -30.46 9.95
C ALA A 158 -3.25 -30.24 11.45
N THR A 159 -3.29 -29.00 11.93
CA THR A 159 -3.10 -28.70 13.36
C THR A 159 -4.35 -28.98 14.20
N ALA A 160 -5.54 -28.75 13.65
CA ALA A 160 -6.81 -28.99 14.35
C ALA A 160 -7.11 -30.49 14.53
N GLY A 161 -6.68 -31.34 13.60
CA GLY A 161 -6.86 -32.81 13.68
C GLY A 161 -5.92 -33.55 14.64
N ARG A 162 -5.05 -32.85 15.38
CA ARG A 162 -4.15 -33.43 16.39
C ARG A 162 -4.59 -33.19 17.85
N GLY A 163 -5.77 -32.60 18.05
CA GLY A 163 -6.36 -32.32 19.37
C GLY A 163 -7.24 -33.46 19.87
#